data_AF-A0A969B5Q5-F1
#
_entry.id   AF-A0A969B5Q5-F1
#
_cell.length_a   1.000
_cell.length_b   1.000
_cell.length_c   1.000
_cell.angle_alpha   90.00
_cell.angle_beta   90.00
_cell.angle_gamma   90.00
#
_symmetry.space_group_name_H-M   'P 1'
#
loop_
_entity.id
_entity.type
_entity.pdbx_description
1 polymer ?
#
loop_
_entity_poly.entity_id
_entity_poly.type
_entity_poly.pdbx_seq_one_letter_code
_entity_poly.pdbx_strand_id
1 'polypeptide(L)'
;MKALADGGYQVGELAMLYHPGGVKIDTLDYDESVRLTDELLTQPKVTIYEAAFRYENLFVRVDVLVKDGNRIELTEVKAKSFDSTDDFEPFDKRGIKKGNYRLKADWGDYLLDLAFQTYVLEKAKPQFKVYPGLMLADKSRVSTVDGLNQLFLISKTDDDRTKVTLTKKSMLKILEYSS
;
A
#
# COMPACT_ATOMS: atom_id res chain seq x y z
N MET A 1 3.80 15.74 14.62
CA MET A 1 4.43 14.70 13.77
C MET A 1 3.97 13.26 14.07
N LYS A 2 3.48 12.94 15.29
CA LYS A 2 3.01 11.59 15.67
C LYS A 2 1.74 11.11 14.93
N ALA A 3 0.75 12.00 14.79
CA ALA A 3 -0.56 11.67 14.20
C ALA A 3 -0.57 11.30 12.70
N LEU A 4 0.47 11.69 11.94
CA LEU A 4 0.55 11.35 10.50
C LEU A 4 1.10 9.93 10.29
N ALA A 5 2.05 9.51 11.13
CA ALA A 5 2.55 8.13 11.16
C ALA A 5 1.46 7.16 11.63
N ASP A 6 0.72 7.53 12.67
CA ASP A 6 -0.43 6.77 13.19
C ASP A 6 -1.51 6.57 12.11
N GLY A 7 -1.77 7.58 11.28
CA GLY A 7 -2.70 7.48 10.15
C GLY A 7 -2.22 6.54 9.04
N GLY A 8 -0.92 6.53 8.72
CA GLY A 8 -0.35 5.62 7.71
C GLY A 8 -0.55 4.14 8.07
N TYR A 9 -0.29 3.77 9.34
CA TYR A 9 -0.48 2.39 9.81
C TYR A 9 -1.93 1.92 9.73
N GLN A 10 -2.89 2.81 10.01
CA GLN A 10 -4.32 2.46 9.93
C GLN A 10 -4.78 2.23 8.50
N VAL A 11 -4.27 2.99 7.52
CA VAL A 11 -4.65 2.81 6.11
C VAL A 11 -4.01 1.55 5.53
N GLY A 12 -2.77 1.23 5.89
CA GLY A 12 -2.12 -0.03 5.48
C GLY A 12 -2.89 -1.27 5.96
N GLU A 13 -3.32 -1.29 7.22
CA GLU A 13 -4.13 -2.40 7.76
C GLU A 13 -5.53 -2.45 7.17
N LEU A 14 -6.12 -1.30 6.82
CA LEU A 14 -7.37 -1.25 6.07
C LEU A 14 -7.22 -1.82 4.66
N ALA A 15 -6.10 -1.56 3.98
CA ALA A 15 -5.82 -2.14 2.66
C ALA A 15 -5.78 -3.67 2.70
N MET A 16 -5.26 -4.25 3.79
CA MET A 16 -5.30 -5.70 3.99
C MET A 16 -6.72 -6.27 4.00
N LEU A 17 -7.71 -5.51 4.50
CA LEU A 17 -9.12 -5.93 4.53
C LEU A 17 -9.76 -5.94 3.13
N TYR A 18 -9.30 -5.11 2.19
CA TYR A 18 -9.75 -5.14 0.80
C TYR A 18 -9.15 -6.30 0.00
N HIS A 19 -8.08 -6.93 0.50
CA HIS A 19 -7.41 -8.06 -0.14
C HIS A 19 -7.31 -9.25 0.82
N PRO A 20 -8.43 -9.87 1.25
CA PRO A 20 -8.40 -10.87 2.31
C PRO A 20 -7.60 -12.13 1.94
N GLY A 21 -6.98 -12.75 2.95
CA GLY A 21 -6.24 -14.00 2.79
C GLY A 21 -4.78 -13.84 2.35
N GLY A 22 -4.22 -12.63 2.42
CA GLY A 22 -2.81 -12.39 2.17
C GLY A 22 -1.88 -12.80 3.32
N VAL A 23 -0.60 -12.96 3.01
CA VAL A 23 0.47 -13.25 3.98
C VAL A 23 1.26 -11.97 4.24
N LYS A 24 1.37 -11.56 5.51
CA LYS A 24 2.17 -10.39 5.91
C LYS A 24 3.61 -10.79 6.18
N ILE A 25 4.57 -10.05 5.62
CA ILE A 25 6.00 -10.18 5.91
C ILE A 25 6.38 -9.10 6.92
N ASP A 26 6.55 -9.47 8.19
CA ASP A 26 6.78 -8.54 9.31
C ASP A 26 8.24 -8.45 9.78
N THR A 27 9.14 -9.27 9.20
CA THR A 27 10.57 -9.19 9.50
C THR A 27 11.17 -7.86 9.04
N LEU A 28 12.02 -7.29 9.90
CA LEU A 28 12.80 -6.08 9.62
C LEU A 28 14.11 -6.40 8.87
N ASP A 29 14.51 -7.67 8.84
CA ASP A 29 15.70 -8.09 8.12
C ASP A 29 15.47 -8.01 6.60
N TYR A 30 16.38 -7.32 5.91
CA TYR A 30 16.19 -7.01 4.50
C TYR A 30 16.39 -8.24 3.61
N ASP A 31 17.25 -9.18 4.01
CA ASP A 31 17.52 -10.39 3.23
C ASP A 31 16.41 -11.42 3.46
N GLU A 32 15.97 -11.55 4.72
CA GLU A 32 14.88 -12.43 5.09
C GLU A 32 13.57 -12.01 4.44
N SER A 33 13.25 -10.71 4.43
CA SER A 33 12.02 -10.21 3.80
C SER A 33 11.97 -10.49 2.29
N VAL A 34 13.10 -10.33 1.58
CA VAL A 34 13.21 -10.69 0.16
C VAL A 34 13.07 -12.20 -0.03
N ARG A 35 13.74 -13.00 0.81
CA ARG A 35 13.67 -14.47 0.75
C ARG A 35 12.23 -14.98 0.94
N LEU A 36 11.52 -14.47 1.94
CA LEU A 36 10.13 -14.82 2.21
C LEU A 36 9.20 -14.39 1.07
N THR A 37 9.44 -13.20 0.50
CA THR A 37 8.69 -12.72 -0.68
C THR A 37 8.88 -13.68 -1.86
N ASP A 38 10.12 -14.08 -2.13
CA ASP A 38 10.45 -14.99 -3.23
C ASP A 38 9.84 -16.38 -3.07
N GLU A 39 9.85 -16.90 -1.84
CA GLU A 39 9.21 -18.17 -1.49
C GLU A 39 7.70 -18.13 -1.77
N LEU A 40 7.02 -17.06 -1.36
CA LEU A 40 5.59 -16.88 -1.60
C LEU A 40 5.26 -16.73 -3.09
N LEU A 41 6.10 -16.04 -3.87
CA LEU A 41 5.90 -15.83 -5.31
C LEU A 41 5.98 -17.11 -6.16
N THR A 42 6.47 -18.22 -5.60
CA THR A 42 6.43 -19.54 -6.25
C THR A 42 5.01 -20.07 -6.44
N GLN A 43 4.06 -19.61 -5.62
CA GLN A 43 2.66 -20.00 -5.69
C GLN A 43 2.01 -19.44 -6.96
N PRO A 44 1.09 -20.16 -7.62
CA PRO A 44 0.42 -19.68 -8.83
C PRO A 44 -0.35 -18.38 -8.58
N LYS A 45 -1.01 -18.26 -7.41
CA LYS A 45 -1.69 -17.06 -6.93
C LYS A 45 -1.32 -16.81 -5.48
N VAL A 46 -1.04 -15.56 -5.13
CA VAL A 46 -0.73 -15.16 -3.74
C VAL A 46 -1.00 -13.68 -3.55
N THR A 47 -1.49 -13.31 -2.36
CA THR A 47 -1.48 -11.92 -1.88
C THR A 47 -0.43 -11.81 -0.79
N ILE A 48 0.47 -10.83 -0.90
CA ILE A 48 1.57 -10.58 0.03
C ILE A 48 1.47 -9.14 0.51
N TYR A 49 1.45 -8.93 1.82
CA TYR A 49 1.56 -7.59 2.39
C TYR A 49 2.99 -7.32 2.81
N GLU A 50 3.46 -6.09 2.60
CA GLU A 50 4.84 -5.68 2.87
C GLU A 50 5.87 -6.48 2.05
N ALA A 51 5.52 -6.84 0.82
CA ALA A 51 6.37 -7.61 -0.09
C ALA A 51 7.67 -6.83 -0.39
N ALA A 52 8.81 -7.50 -0.28
CA ALA A 52 10.12 -6.87 -0.38
C ALA A 52 10.86 -7.30 -1.64
N PHE A 53 11.47 -6.33 -2.33
CA PHE A 53 12.23 -6.55 -3.55
C PHE A 53 13.58 -5.85 -3.47
N ARG A 54 14.59 -6.49 -4.09
CA ARG A 54 15.93 -5.92 -4.25
C ARG A 54 16.41 -6.06 -5.68
N TYR A 55 17.01 -4.99 -6.19
CA TYR A 55 17.74 -4.99 -7.44
C TYR A 55 19.01 -4.15 -7.27
N GLU A 56 20.19 -4.78 -7.41
CA GLU A 56 21.48 -4.16 -7.09
C GLU A 56 21.48 -3.58 -5.65
N ASN A 57 21.75 -2.29 -5.51
CA ASN A 57 21.73 -1.55 -4.24
C ASN A 57 20.36 -0.92 -3.92
N LEU A 58 19.32 -1.20 -4.73
CA LEU A 58 17.97 -0.68 -4.53
C LEU A 58 17.13 -1.68 -3.77
N PHE A 59 16.39 -1.19 -2.77
CA PHE A 59 15.47 -1.99 -1.96
C PHE A 59 14.14 -1.25 -1.82
N VAL A 60 13.04 -2.00 -1.96
CA VAL A 60 11.68 -1.47 -1.79
C VAL A 60 10.82 -2.45 -1.03
N ARG A 61 9.85 -1.91 -0.29
CA ARG A 61 8.68 -2.63 0.22
C ARG A 61 7.45 -2.10 -0.47
N VAL A 62 6.56 -3.01 -0.82
CA VAL A 62 5.26 -2.74 -1.43
C VAL A 62 4.19 -3.07 -0.38
N ASP A 63 3.28 -2.13 -0.13
CA ASP A 63 2.23 -2.31 0.88
C ASP A 63 1.37 -3.55 0.61
N VAL A 64 0.85 -3.68 -0.62
CA VAL A 64 0.07 -4.84 -1.05
C VAL A 64 0.51 -5.31 -2.44
N LEU A 65 0.81 -6.60 -2.54
CA LEU A 65 1.09 -7.28 -3.80
C LEU A 65 0.09 -8.41 -4.02
N VAL A 66 -0.58 -8.41 -5.18
CA VAL A 66 -1.45 -9.51 -5.62
C VAL A 66 -0.86 -10.12 -6.89
N LYS A 67 -0.55 -11.41 -6.83
CA LYS A 67 -0.07 -12.19 -7.97
C LYS A 67 -1.15 -13.14 -8.47
N ASP A 68 -1.36 -13.17 -9.78
CA ASP A 68 -2.13 -14.18 -10.49
C ASP A 68 -1.38 -14.63 -11.75
N GLY A 69 -0.80 -15.84 -11.71
CA GLY A 69 0.02 -16.35 -12.80
C GLY A 69 1.25 -15.48 -13.04
N ASN A 70 1.32 -14.82 -14.20
CA ASN A 70 2.40 -13.90 -14.58
C ASN A 70 2.08 -12.43 -14.31
N ARG A 71 0.87 -12.12 -13.81
CA ARG A 71 0.42 -10.76 -13.50
C ARG A 71 0.71 -10.46 -12.04
N ILE A 72 1.35 -9.32 -11.79
CA ILE A 72 1.52 -8.74 -10.45
C ILE A 72 0.82 -7.38 -10.44
N GLU A 73 -0.08 -7.21 -9.49
CA GLU A 73 -0.61 -5.91 -9.08
C GLU A 73 0.13 -5.50 -7.82
N LEU A 74 0.81 -4.36 -7.87
CA LEU A 74 1.41 -3.73 -6.69
C LEU A 74 0.58 -2.50 -6.36
N THR A 75 0.23 -2.34 -5.09
CA THR A 75 -0.57 -1.21 -4.61
C THR A 75 0.17 -0.51 -3.50
N GLU A 76 0.43 0.78 -3.72
CA GLU A 76 0.93 1.70 -2.69
C GLU A 76 -0.26 2.38 -2.02
N VAL A 77 -0.24 2.47 -0.69
CA VAL A 77 -1.35 2.93 0.13
C VAL A 77 -0.96 4.23 0.84
N LYS A 78 -1.65 5.32 0.53
CA LYS A 78 -1.33 6.64 1.13
C LYS A 78 -2.52 7.25 1.85
N ALA A 79 -2.25 7.80 3.03
CA ALA A 79 -3.20 8.55 3.85
C ALA A 79 -3.41 10.01 3.37
N LYS A 80 -3.40 10.26 2.06
CA LYS A 80 -3.75 11.59 1.49
C LYS A 80 -5.25 11.71 1.33
N SER A 81 -5.80 12.87 1.68
CA SER A 81 -7.17 13.25 1.36
C SER A 81 -7.35 13.33 -0.16
N PHE A 82 -8.15 12.42 -0.70
CA PHE A 82 -8.61 12.48 -2.08
C PHE A 82 -10.11 12.71 -2.07
N ASP A 83 -10.57 13.75 -2.76
CA ASP A 83 -11.99 13.91 -3.06
C ASP A 83 -12.24 13.21 -4.39
N SER A 84 -13.05 12.15 -4.38
CA SER A 84 -13.39 11.40 -5.59
C SER A 84 -14.24 12.18 -6.59
N THR A 85 -14.69 13.39 -6.23
CA THR A 85 -15.38 14.34 -7.12
C THR A 85 -14.44 15.31 -7.84
N ASP A 86 -13.16 15.38 -7.45
CA ASP A 86 -12.13 16.17 -8.14
C ASP A 86 -11.52 15.39 -9.31
N ASP A 87 -11.23 16.07 -10.42
CA ASP A 87 -10.49 15.50 -11.54
C ASP A 87 -9.07 15.07 -11.08
N PHE A 88 -8.70 13.80 -11.36
CA PHE A 88 -7.35 13.30 -11.10
C PHE A 88 -6.34 13.96 -12.06
N GLU A 89 -5.71 15.03 -11.59
CA GLU A 89 -4.80 15.85 -12.40
C GLU A 89 -3.43 15.99 -11.75
N PRO A 90 -2.56 14.97 -11.85
CA PRO A 90 -1.24 14.99 -11.21
C PRO A 90 -0.23 15.92 -11.90
N PHE A 91 -0.54 16.43 -13.10
CA PHE A 91 0.36 17.26 -13.91
C PHE A 91 -0.11 18.70 -14.02
N ASP A 92 0.84 19.62 -14.20
CA ASP A 92 0.54 21.01 -14.58
C ASP A 92 0.03 21.09 -16.03
N LYS A 93 -1.27 21.35 -16.19
CA LYS A 93 -1.94 21.57 -17.49
C LYS A 93 -1.26 22.61 -18.38
N ARG A 94 -0.65 23.66 -17.81
CA ARG A 94 0.03 24.71 -18.58
C ARG A 94 1.37 24.23 -19.12
N GLY A 95 2.03 23.35 -18.37
CA GLY A 95 3.27 22.69 -18.74
C GLY A 95 3.06 21.67 -19.85
N ILE A 96 2.04 20.82 -19.74
CA ILE A 96 1.75 19.75 -20.72
C ILE A 96 1.62 20.31 -22.14
N LYS A 97 0.88 21.42 -22.32
CA LYS A 97 0.71 22.07 -23.64
C LYS A 97 2.02 22.56 -24.28
N LYS A 98 3.08 22.70 -23.49
CA LYS A 98 4.43 23.12 -23.91
C LYS A 98 5.44 21.98 -23.88
N GLY A 99 4.99 20.72 -23.75
CA GLY A 99 5.85 19.54 -23.63
C GLY A 99 6.57 19.43 -22.28
N ASN A 100 6.16 20.19 -21.27
CA ASN A 100 6.75 20.18 -19.93
C ASN A 100 5.88 19.39 -18.95
N TYR A 101 6.26 18.14 -18.70
CA TYR A 101 5.54 17.21 -17.83
C TYR A 101 5.98 17.37 -16.37
N ARG A 102 5.55 18.46 -15.74
CA ARG A 102 5.80 18.72 -14.33
C ARG A 102 4.67 18.16 -13.46
N LEU A 103 5.04 17.33 -12.48
CA LEU A 103 4.14 16.87 -11.43
C LEU A 103 3.78 18.03 -10.51
N LYS A 104 2.52 18.08 -10.08
CA LYS A 104 2.12 18.96 -8.98
C LYS A 104 2.79 18.45 -7.69
N ALA A 105 3.29 19.37 -6.86
CA ALA A 105 4.10 19.04 -5.69
C ALA A 105 3.40 18.07 -4.73
N ASP A 106 2.08 18.20 -4.62
CA ASP A 106 1.21 17.38 -3.79
C ASP A 106 1.02 15.94 -4.29
N TRP A 107 1.42 15.61 -5.53
CA TRP A 107 1.40 14.26 -6.10
C TRP A 107 2.81 13.69 -6.35
N GLY A 108 3.82 14.55 -6.35
CA GLY A 108 5.20 14.21 -6.70
C GLY A 108 5.71 13.02 -5.91
N ASP A 109 5.66 13.10 -4.58
CA ASP A 109 6.26 12.09 -3.70
C ASP A 109 5.59 10.71 -3.86
N TYR A 110 4.26 10.65 -3.98
CA TYR A 110 3.56 9.35 -4.10
C TYR A 110 3.77 8.68 -5.45
N LEU A 111 3.78 9.46 -6.53
CA LEU A 111 4.02 8.92 -7.86
C LEU A 111 5.50 8.53 -8.03
N LEU A 112 6.42 9.25 -7.38
CA LEU A 112 7.83 8.87 -7.33
C LEU A 112 8.02 7.57 -6.53
N ASP A 113 7.40 7.42 -5.36
CA ASP A 113 7.43 6.18 -4.57
C ASP A 113 6.94 4.99 -5.41
N LEU A 114 5.74 5.12 -6.00
CA LEU A 114 5.13 4.07 -6.81
C LEU A 114 5.98 3.73 -8.04
N ALA A 115 6.54 4.75 -8.71
CA ALA A 115 7.42 4.54 -9.85
C ALA A 115 8.72 3.83 -9.44
N PHE A 116 9.30 4.20 -8.30
CA PHE A 116 10.52 3.57 -7.79
C PHE A 116 10.28 2.10 -7.39
N GLN A 117 9.19 1.82 -6.67
CA GLN A 117 8.77 0.46 -6.35
C GLN A 117 8.56 -0.38 -7.62
N THR A 118 7.83 0.17 -8.60
CA THR A 118 7.58 -0.49 -9.88
C THR A 118 8.88 -0.82 -10.59
N TYR A 119 9.79 0.15 -10.69
CA TYR A 119 11.09 -0.02 -11.32
C TYR A 119 11.90 -1.15 -10.67
N VAL A 120 12.04 -1.13 -9.34
CA VAL A 120 12.83 -2.15 -8.63
C VAL A 120 12.21 -3.53 -8.79
N LEU A 121 10.88 -3.65 -8.72
CA LEU A 121 10.18 -4.92 -8.90
C LEU A 121 10.36 -5.46 -10.33
N GLU A 122 10.14 -4.63 -11.36
CA GLU A 122 10.31 -5.03 -12.76
C GLU A 122 11.74 -5.52 -13.06
N LYS A 123 12.74 -4.87 -12.45
CA LYS A 123 14.14 -5.28 -12.59
C LYS A 123 14.46 -6.54 -11.81
N ALA A 124 13.93 -6.69 -10.60
CA ALA A 124 14.16 -7.86 -9.75
C ALA A 124 13.44 -9.11 -10.29
N LYS A 125 12.27 -8.94 -10.93
CA LYS A 125 11.40 -10.03 -11.37
C LYS A 125 10.89 -9.81 -12.82
N PRO A 126 11.79 -9.85 -13.82
CA PRO A 126 11.45 -9.54 -15.22
C PRO A 126 10.45 -10.53 -15.85
N GLN A 127 10.20 -11.68 -15.23
CA GLN A 127 9.23 -12.66 -15.68
C GLN A 127 7.76 -12.24 -15.44
N PHE A 128 7.52 -11.26 -14.57
CA PHE A 128 6.18 -10.80 -14.25
C PHE A 128 5.82 -9.52 -15.00
N LYS A 129 4.54 -9.39 -15.36
CA LYS A 129 3.97 -8.14 -15.86
C LYS A 129 3.38 -7.36 -14.69
N VAL A 130 3.91 -6.16 -14.48
CA VAL A 130 3.64 -5.35 -13.30
C VAL A 130 2.57 -4.30 -13.60
N TYR A 131 1.60 -4.18 -12.70
CA TYR A 131 0.49 -3.24 -12.76
C TYR A 131 0.48 -2.42 -11.47
N PRO A 132 1.01 -1.17 -11.51
CA PRO A 132 1.05 -0.32 -10.34
C PRO A 132 -0.30 0.35 -10.07
N GLY A 133 -0.67 0.39 -8.80
CA GLY A 133 -1.85 1.06 -8.27
C GLY A 133 -1.49 1.96 -7.10
N LEU A 134 -2.25 3.05 -6.95
CA LEU A 134 -2.19 3.94 -5.79
C LEU A 134 -3.56 3.92 -5.11
N MET A 135 -3.62 3.45 -3.87
CA MET A 135 -4.80 3.47 -3.04
C MET A 135 -4.75 4.67 -2.10
N LEU A 136 -5.81 5.47 -2.09
CA LEU A 136 -5.92 6.68 -1.28
C LEU A 136 -7.09 6.56 -0.31
N ALA A 137 -6.92 7.06 0.90
CA ALA A 137 -8.00 7.14 1.87
C ALA A 137 -9.02 8.24 1.48
N ASP A 138 -10.22 7.84 1.06
CA ASP A 138 -11.34 8.74 0.80
C ASP A 138 -11.97 9.18 2.14
N LYS A 139 -11.90 10.48 2.45
CA LYS A 139 -12.54 11.09 3.63
C LYS A 139 -13.83 11.85 3.30
N SER A 140 -14.19 12.02 2.03
CA SER A 140 -15.45 12.66 1.64
C SER A 140 -16.64 11.70 1.75
N ARG A 141 -16.36 10.40 1.80
CA ARG A 141 -17.34 9.38 2.21
C ARG A 141 -17.44 9.30 3.73
N VAL A 142 -18.63 9.58 4.26
CA VAL A 142 -18.97 9.26 5.65
C VAL A 142 -18.81 7.74 5.79
N SER A 143 -17.94 7.31 6.71
CA SER A 143 -17.84 5.89 7.03
C SER A 143 -19.22 5.41 7.45
N THR A 144 -19.75 4.40 6.76
CA THR A 144 -20.98 3.71 7.18
C THR A 144 -20.78 2.94 8.49
N VAL A 145 -19.52 2.80 8.91
CA VAL A 145 -19.09 2.19 10.16
C VAL A 145 -18.70 3.29 11.14
N ASP A 146 -19.62 3.60 12.06
CA ASP A 146 -19.34 4.50 13.18
C ASP A 146 -18.06 4.09 13.91
N GLY A 147 -17.09 5.01 13.97
CA GLY A 147 -15.82 4.84 14.65
C GLY A 147 -14.84 3.90 13.95
N LEU A 148 -14.89 3.72 12.62
CA LEU A 148 -13.97 2.85 11.88
C LEU A 148 -12.49 3.06 12.27
N ASN A 149 -12.04 4.30 12.42
CA ASN A 149 -10.69 4.64 12.86
C ASN A 149 -10.39 4.28 14.33
N GLN A 150 -11.41 4.09 15.17
CA GLN A 150 -11.30 3.58 16.55
C GLN A 150 -11.25 2.05 16.61
N LEU A 151 -11.58 1.37 15.51
CA LEU A 151 -11.53 -0.10 15.42
C LEU A 151 -10.10 -0.64 15.22
N PHE A 152 -9.21 0.20 14.70
CA PHE A 152 -7.77 -0.05 14.52
C PHE A 152 -7.01 0.52 15.73
N LEU A 153 -6.88 -0.29 16.79
CA LEU A 153 -6.18 0.09 18.01
C LEU A 153 -4.67 0.08 17.74
N ILE A 154 -4.06 1.26 17.84
CA ILE A 154 -2.62 1.41 17.78
C ILE A 154 -2.05 1.08 19.16
N SER A 155 -1.23 0.04 19.24
CA SER A 155 -0.52 -0.36 20.44
C SER A 155 0.99 -0.21 20.23
N LYS A 156 1.72 0.20 21.26
CA LYS A 156 3.18 0.17 21.27
C LYS A 156 3.65 -1.07 22.01
N THR A 157 4.54 -1.85 21.40
CA THR A 157 5.23 -2.94 22.13
C THR A 157 6.42 -2.39 22.91
N ASP A 158 6.97 -3.15 23.85
CA ASP A 158 8.11 -2.75 24.69
C ASP A 158 9.36 -2.31 23.88
N ASP A 159 9.49 -2.77 22.64
CA ASP A 159 10.52 -2.37 21.66
C ASP A 159 10.20 -1.05 20.88
N ASP A 160 9.27 -0.22 21.36
CA ASP A 160 8.75 1.00 20.68
C ASP A 160 8.10 0.76 19.29
N ARG A 161 7.78 -0.50 18.95
CA ARG A 161 7.11 -0.85 17.69
C ARG A 161 5.63 -0.50 17.75
N THR A 162 5.13 0.14 16.69
CA THR A 162 3.71 0.43 16.51
C THR A 162 3.02 -0.78 15.87
N LYS A 163 2.13 -1.44 16.60
CA LYS A 163 1.30 -2.55 16.12
C LYS A 163 -0.17 -2.13 16.14
N VAL A 164 -0.83 -2.22 15.00
CA VAL A 164 -2.28 -2.05 14.91
C VAL A 164 -2.92 -3.40 15.22
N THR A 165 -3.93 -3.41 16.08
CA THR A 165 -4.71 -4.59 16.41
C THR A 165 -6.18 -4.34 16.12
N LEU A 166 -6.78 -5.23 15.33
CA LEU A 166 -8.21 -5.31 15.12
C LEU A 166 -8.82 -6.25 16.16
N THR A 167 -9.84 -5.81 16.88
CA THR A 167 -10.57 -6.73 17.78
C THR A 167 -11.50 -7.65 16.98
N LYS A 168 -11.83 -8.82 17.53
CA LYS A 168 -12.78 -9.75 16.89
C LYS A 168 -14.15 -9.09 16.62
N LYS A 169 -14.56 -8.17 17.49
CA LYS A 169 -15.76 -7.33 17.34
C LYS A 169 -15.62 -6.31 16.21
N SER A 170 -14.42 -5.73 16.04
CA SER A 170 -14.08 -4.84 14.93
C SER A 170 -14.17 -5.56 13.58
N MET A 171 -13.61 -6.78 13.48
CA MET A 171 -13.65 -7.57 12.24
C MET A 171 -15.07 -7.92 11.79
N LEU A 172 -15.92 -8.39 12.71
CA LEU A 172 -17.31 -8.72 12.42
C LEU A 172 -18.08 -7.51 11.90
N LYS A 173 -17.89 -6.34 12.53
CA LYS A 173 -18.52 -5.08 12.13
C LYS A 173 -18.00 -4.53 10.79
N ILE A 174 -16.84 -4.95 10.29
CA ILE A 174 -16.35 -4.52 8.96
C ILE A 174 -16.85 -5.47 7.86
N LEU A 175 -16.90 -6.78 8.14
CA LEU A 175 -17.39 -7.79 7.21
C LEU A 175 -18.89 -7.66 6.92
N GLU A 176 -19.70 -7.28 7.91
CA GLU A 176 -21.15 -7.01 7.73
C GLU A 176 -21.45 -5.84 6.77
N TYR A 177 -20.48 -4.96 6.51
CA TYR A 177 -20.64 -3.77 5.67
C TYR A 177 -19.98 -3.88 4.30
N SER A 178 -19.23 -4.97 4.05
CA SER A 178 -18.56 -5.25 2.77
C SER A 178 -19.40 -6.16 1.86
N SER A 179 -20.65 -6.43 2.25
CA SER A 179 -21.66 -7.25 1.55
C SER A 179 -22.71 -6.35 0.90
#